data_AF-A0A499VL26-F1
#
_entry.id   AF-A0A499VL26-F1
#
_cell.length_a   1.000
_cell.length_b   1.000
_cell.length_c   1.000
_cell.angle_alpha   90.00
_cell.angle_beta   90.00
_cell.angle_gamma   90.00
#
_symmetry.space_group_name_H-M   'P 1'
#
loop_
_entity.id
_entity.type
_entity.pdbx_description
1 polymer ?
#
loop_
_entity_poly.entity_id
_entity_poly.type
_entity_poly.pdbx_seq_one_letter_code
_entity_poly.pdbx_strand_id
1 'polypeptide(L)'
;MHLDDRARRFRFLIRDRDSKFTAAFDAVFAANGTAVIPTPPQSPRSNAHAERWIRTARAECTDRLLITGERHLRAVLTTYAKHYNAGRAHHGLDLPAPDDDPNVIPLPAATVRRRQVLGGLLNEYHPTPPRPPYRPQETPSSAA
;
A
#
# COMPACT_ATOMS: atom_id res chain seq x y z
N MET A 1 13.73 2.88 8.82
CA MET A 1 12.34 2.86 9.32
C MET A 1 12.29 1.74 10.36
N HIS A 2 12.28 2.08 11.65
CA HIS A 2 12.32 1.09 12.73
C HIS A 2 10.93 0.45 12.86
N LEU A 3 10.85 -0.87 12.91
CA LEU A 3 9.59 -1.60 13.12
C LEU A 3 8.93 -1.20 14.46
N ASP A 4 9.74 -0.81 15.45
CA ASP A 4 9.29 -0.45 16.80
C ASP A 4 8.27 0.71 16.84
N ASP A 5 8.47 1.75 16.02
CA ASP A 5 7.60 2.93 16.04
C ASP A 5 6.19 2.63 15.48
N ARG A 6 6.09 1.72 14.50
CA ARG A 6 4.80 1.26 13.96
C ARG A 6 4.21 0.12 14.77
N ALA A 7 5.03 -0.75 15.37
CA ALA A 7 4.56 -1.89 16.17
C ALA A 7 3.69 -1.44 17.35
N ARG A 8 4.03 -0.31 18.00
CA ARG A 8 3.23 0.29 19.07
C ARG A 8 1.80 0.67 18.67
N ARG A 9 1.49 0.77 17.37
CA ARG A 9 0.12 1.03 16.88
C ARG A 9 -0.75 -0.22 16.82
N PHE A 10 -0.17 -1.42 16.93
CA PHE A 10 -0.90 -2.68 16.80
C PHE A 10 -1.09 -3.36 18.14
N ARG A 11 -2.33 -3.72 18.44
CA ARG A 11 -2.69 -4.45 19.67
C ARG A 11 -2.42 -5.95 19.56
N PHE A 12 -2.59 -6.52 18.36
CA PHE A 12 -2.47 -7.95 18.11
C PHE A 12 -1.64 -8.22 16.86
N LEU A 13 -0.79 -9.25 16.93
CA LEU A 13 -0.14 -9.86 15.78
C LEU A 13 -0.72 -11.25 15.58
N ILE A 14 -1.42 -11.47 14.47
CA ILE A 14 -1.87 -12.81 14.07
C ILE A 14 -0.81 -13.40 13.14
N ARG A 15 -0.29 -14.58 13.46
CA ARG A 15 0.68 -15.30 12.63
C ARG A 15 0.37 -16.80 12.59
N ASP A 16 0.85 -17.49 11.57
CA ASP A 16 0.77 -18.95 11.55
C ASP A 16 1.77 -19.59 12.54
N ARG A 17 1.82 -20.92 12.55
CA ARG A 17 2.69 -21.72 13.43
C ARG A 17 3.97 -22.21 12.74
N ASP A 18 4.40 -21.58 11.64
CA ASP A 18 5.67 -21.92 10.96
C ASP A 18 6.85 -21.80 11.94
N SER A 19 7.78 -22.74 11.89
CA SER A 19 8.94 -22.82 12.79
C SER A 19 9.90 -21.63 12.67
N LYS A 20 9.80 -20.83 11.59
CA LYS A 20 10.53 -19.56 11.45
C LYS A 20 10.11 -18.52 12.51
N PHE A 21 8.90 -18.61 13.04
CA PHE A 21 8.43 -17.72 14.10
C PHE A 21 8.88 -18.23 15.47
N THR A 22 10.09 -17.83 15.85
CA THR A 22 10.73 -18.24 17.12
C THR A 22 10.20 -17.44 18.32
N ALA A 23 10.50 -17.91 19.53
CA ALA A 23 10.21 -17.15 20.75
C ALA A 23 10.89 -15.76 20.76
N ALA A 24 12.09 -15.64 20.17
CA ALA A 24 12.77 -14.35 20.03
C ALA A 24 12.03 -13.40 19.10
N PHE A 25 11.40 -13.91 18.04
CA PHE A 25 10.54 -13.12 17.16
C PHE A 25 9.33 -12.57 17.94
N ASP A 26 8.63 -13.43 18.67
CA ASP A 26 7.45 -13.02 19.46
C ASP A 26 7.82 -11.99 20.55
N ALA A 27 9.01 -12.12 21.15
CA ALA A 27 9.50 -11.21 22.19
C ALA A 27 9.65 -9.76 21.71
N VAL A 28 10.04 -9.52 20.45
CA VAL A 28 10.15 -8.16 19.87
C VAL A 28 8.79 -7.45 19.84
N PHE A 29 7.72 -8.18 19.53
CA PHE A 29 6.36 -7.62 19.51
C PHE A 29 5.80 -7.45 20.92
N ALA A 30 6.03 -8.43 21.80
CA ALA A 30 5.62 -8.34 23.20
C ALA A 30 6.28 -7.14 23.92
N ALA A 31 7.56 -6.87 23.65
CA ALA A 31 8.28 -5.72 24.21
C ALA A 31 7.67 -4.37 23.81
N ASN A 32 6.96 -4.32 22.68
CA ASN A 32 6.25 -3.14 22.19
C ASN A 32 4.75 -3.14 22.57
N GLY A 33 4.30 -4.07 23.41
CA GLY A 33 2.91 -4.17 23.88
C GLY A 33 1.95 -4.86 22.91
N THR A 34 2.44 -5.48 21.84
CA THR A 34 1.62 -6.22 20.88
C THR A 34 1.47 -7.68 21.30
N ALA A 35 0.24 -8.15 21.50
CA ALA A 35 -0.03 -9.54 21.84
C ALA A 35 0.06 -10.44 20.60
N VAL A 36 0.91 -11.47 20.65
CA VAL A 36 1.06 -12.43 19.55
C VAL A 36 0.04 -13.56 19.69
N ILE A 37 -0.74 -13.80 18.63
CA ILE A 37 -1.80 -14.81 18.57
C ILE A 37 -1.49 -15.78 17.41
N PRO A 38 -0.97 -16.98 17.71
CA PRO A 38 -0.78 -18.01 16.69
C PRO A 38 -2.13 -18.56 16.19
N THR A 39 -2.33 -18.64 14.87
CA THR A 39 -3.56 -19.17 14.26
C THR A 39 -3.83 -20.61 14.68
N PRO A 40 -5.07 -20.99 15.07
CA PRO A 40 -5.40 -22.35 15.51
C PRO A 40 -4.84 -23.44 14.58
N PRO A 41 -4.45 -24.62 15.13
CA PRO A 41 -4.00 -25.73 14.30
C PRO A 41 -5.05 -26.08 13.25
N GLN A 42 -4.62 -26.35 12.02
CA GLN A 42 -5.51 -26.76 10.91
C GLN A 42 -6.62 -25.74 10.57
N SER A 43 -6.41 -24.46 10.85
CA SER A 43 -7.35 -23.38 10.49
C SER A 43 -6.82 -22.51 9.35
N PRO A 44 -6.96 -22.94 8.07
CA PRO A 44 -6.43 -22.20 6.92
C PRO A 44 -7.05 -20.81 6.78
N ARG A 45 -8.30 -20.62 7.24
CA ARG A 45 -8.97 -19.31 7.17
C ARG A 45 -8.37 -18.28 8.13
N SER A 46 -7.71 -18.71 9.20
CA SER A 46 -7.14 -17.79 10.20
C SER A 46 -5.94 -17.00 9.68
N ASN A 47 -5.34 -17.39 8.55
CA ASN A 47 -4.26 -16.66 7.87
C ASN A 47 -4.68 -16.10 6.50
N ALA A 48 -5.98 -16.15 6.16
CA ALA A 48 -6.46 -15.89 4.81
C ALA A 48 -6.10 -14.49 4.27
N HIS A 49 -5.98 -13.48 5.13
CA HIS A 49 -5.59 -12.14 4.71
C HIS A 49 -4.14 -12.08 4.22
N ALA A 50 -3.20 -12.67 4.96
CA ALA A 50 -1.80 -12.71 4.56
C ALA A 50 -1.63 -13.58 3.30
N GLU A 51 -2.27 -14.74 3.25
CA GLU A 51 -2.23 -15.63 2.08
C GLU A 51 -2.81 -14.95 0.82
N ARG A 52 -3.94 -14.24 0.96
CA ARG A 52 -4.54 -13.48 -0.13
C ARG A 52 -3.58 -12.38 -0.59
N TRP A 53 -2.98 -11.64 0.33
CA TRP A 53 -2.01 -10.60 0.00
C TRP A 53 -0.80 -11.17 -0.77
N ILE A 54 -0.21 -12.26 -0.30
CA ILE A 54 0.94 -12.91 -0.96
C ILE A 54 0.55 -13.38 -2.37
N ARG A 55 -0.62 -14.00 -2.52
CA ARG A 55 -1.13 -14.45 -3.82
C ARG A 55 -1.31 -13.28 -4.78
N THR A 56 -1.87 -12.17 -4.32
CA THR A 56 -2.05 -10.97 -5.12
C THR A 56 -0.70 -10.37 -5.53
N ALA A 57 0.25 -10.24 -4.59
CA ALA A 57 1.60 -9.75 -4.88
C ALA A 57 2.33 -10.61 -5.92
N ARG A 58 2.18 -11.93 -5.83
CA ARG A 58 2.75 -12.86 -6.80
C ARG A 58 2.13 -12.68 -8.18
N ALA A 59 0.82 -12.81 -8.25
CA ALA A 59 0.09 -12.75 -9.50
C ALA A 59 0.25 -11.41 -10.21
N GLU A 60 0.24 -10.29 -9.47
CA GLU A 60 0.34 -8.94 -10.05
C GLU A 60 1.78 -8.54 -10.40
N CYS A 61 2.76 -9.00 -9.62
CA CYS A 61 4.11 -8.47 -9.66
C CYS A 61 5.18 -9.54 -9.90
N THR A 62 5.45 -10.42 -8.94
CA THR A 62 6.67 -11.25 -8.99
C THR A 62 6.61 -12.36 -10.03
N ASP A 63 5.43 -12.84 -10.40
CA ASP A 63 5.28 -13.87 -11.44
C ASP A 63 5.44 -13.27 -12.86
N ARG A 64 5.54 -11.94 -12.97
CA ARG A 64 5.64 -11.19 -14.24
C ARG A 64 6.94 -10.41 -14.39
N LEU A 65 7.85 -10.52 -13.42
CA LEU A 65 9.14 -9.82 -13.42
C LEU A 65 10.28 -10.81 -13.28
N LEU A 66 11.31 -10.63 -14.11
CA LEU A 66 12.58 -11.31 -13.89
C LEU A 66 13.31 -10.67 -12.71
N ILE A 67 13.33 -11.38 -11.59
CA ILE A 67 14.04 -10.95 -10.39
C ILE A 67 15.52 -11.34 -10.52
N THR A 68 16.37 -10.32 -10.63
CA THR A 68 17.82 -10.49 -10.88
C THR A 68 18.65 -10.68 -9.60
N GLY A 69 18.04 -10.51 -8.42
CA GLY A 69 18.71 -10.71 -7.14
C GLY A 69 17.93 -10.13 -5.96
N GLU A 70 18.45 -10.31 -4.75
CA GLU A 70 17.76 -9.92 -3.51
C GLU A 70 17.50 -8.41 -3.43
N ARG A 71 18.50 -7.57 -3.76
CA ARG A 71 18.34 -6.10 -3.75
C ARG A 71 17.23 -5.67 -4.70
N HIS A 72 17.17 -6.29 -5.88
CA HIS A 72 16.12 -6.01 -6.85
C HIS A 72 14.75 -6.46 -6.32
N LEU A 73 14.64 -7.67 -5.75
CA LEU A 73 13.41 -8.16 -5.13
C LEU A 73 12.91 -7.21 -4.03
N ARG A 74 13.80 -6.75 -3.14
CA ARG A 74 13.44 -5.81 -2.07
C ARG A 74 12.92 -4.49 -2.63
N ALA A 75 13.55 -3.94 -3.67
CA ALA A 75 13.10 -2.71 -4.32
C ALA A 75 11.72 -2.89 -4.98
N VAL A 76 11.52 -4.02 -5.66
CA VAL A 76 10.24 -4.39 -6.28
C VAL A 76 9.14 -4.52 -5.25
N LEU A 77 9.34 -5.32 -4.19
CA LEU A 77 8.34 -5.54 -3.14
C LEU A 77 8.06 -4.26 -2.35
N THR A 78 9.05 -3.41 -2.10
CA THR A 78 8.86 -2.10 -1.46
C THR A 78 7.96 -1.20 -2.31
N THR A 79 8.20 -1.17 -3.61
CA THR A 79 7.39 -0.39 -4.56
C THR A 79 5.97 -0.97 -4.66
N TYR A 80 5.86 -2.30 -4.75
CA TYR A 80 4.58 -2.99 -4.77
C TYR A 80 3.76 -2.74 -3.51
N ALA A 81 4.36 -2.81 -2.31
CA ALA A 81 3.65 -2.55 -1.06
C ALA A 81 3.09 -1.12 -1.00
N LYS A 82 3.83 -0.12 -1.51
CA LYS A 82 3.33 1.25 -1.63
C LYS A 82 2.16 1.34 -2.61
N HIS A 83 2.29 0.70 -3.78
CA HIS A 83 1.20 0.63 -4.76
C HIS A 83 -0.04 -0.04 -4.16
N TYR A 84 0.12 -1.17 -3.48
CA TYR A 84 -0.97 -1.93 -2.87
C TYR A 84 -1.76 -1.08 -1.87
N ASN A 85 -1.08 -0.28 -1.03
CA ASN A 85 -1.76 0.51 -0.01
C ASN A 85 -2.28 1.87 -0.52
N ALA A 86 -1.67 2.48 -1.53
CA ALA A 86 -1.97 3.86 -1.91
C ALA A 86 -2.40 4.07 -3.37
N GLY A 87 -2.40 3.04 -4.20
CA GLY A 87 -2.71 3.20 -5.64
C GLY A 87 -3.47 2.04 -6.28
N ARG A 88 -3.56 0.89 -5.61
CA ARG A 88 -4.35 -0.25 -6.06
C ARG A 88 -5.78 -0.10 -5.60
N ALA A 89 -6.75 -0.30 -6.48
CA ALA A 89 -8.15 -0.33 -6.09
C ALA A 89 -8.50 -1.62 -5.31
N HIS A 90 -9.26 -1.49 -4.23
CA HIS A 90 -9.70 -2.64 -3.41
C HIS A 90 -11.20 -2.82 -3.46
N HIS A 91 -11.66 -3.88 -4.12
CA HIS A 91 -13.09 -4.24 -4.12
C HIS A 91 -13.67 -4.47 -2.72
N GLY A 92 -12.84 -4.88 -1.75
CA GLY A 92 -13.27 -5.05 -0.37
C GLY A 92 -13.43 -3.73 0.40
N LEU A 93 -13.05 -2.61 -0.20
CA LEU A 93 -13.15 -1.26 0.35
C LEU A 93 -13.97 -0.33 -0.55
N ASP A 94 -14.77 -0.86 -1.47
CA ASP A 94 -15.54 -0.11 -2.49
C ASP A 94 -14.69 0.67 -3.51
N LEU A 95 -13.50 0.14 -3.82
CA LEU A 95 -12.49 0.64 -4.76
C LEU A 95 -11.39 1.59 -4.23
N PRO A 96 -11.55 2.36 -3.14
CA PRO A 96 -10.43 3.04 -2.48
C PRO A 96 -9.25 2.14 -2.13
N ALA A 97 -8.07 2.75 -2.12
CA ALA A 97 -6.86 2.19 -1.53
C ALA A 97 -6.88 2.39 0.00
N PRO A 98 -6.23 1.51 0.79
CA PRO A 98 -6.15 1.62 2.24
C PRO A 98 -5.65 2.98 2.77
N ASP A 99 -4.76 3.64 2.04
CA ASP A 99 -4.18 4.92 2.39
C ASP A 99 -4.95 6.12 1.78
N ASP A 100 -6.04 5.89 1.03
CA ASP A 100 -6.89 6.96 0.50
C ASP A 100 -7.64 7.66 1.64
N ASP A 101 -7.86 8.97 1.50
CA ASP A 101 -8.68 9.73 2.45
C ASP A 101 -10.17 9.36 2.25
N PRO A 102 -10.82 8.73 3.25
CA PRO A 102 -12.21 8.31 3.12
C PRO A 102 -13.19 9.48 3.01
N ASN A 103 -12.77 10.71 3.31
CA ASN A 103 -13.60 11.90 3.23
C ASN A 103 -13.57 12.58 1.86
N VAL A 104 -12.75 12.07 0.93
CA VAL A 104 -12.71 12.60 -0.43
C VAL A 104 -13.84 11.95 -1.24
N ILE A 105 -14.89 12.71 -1.49
CA ILE A 105 -15.94 12.32 -2.44
C ILE A 105 -15.34 12.39 -3.85
N PRO A 106 -15.27 11.28 -4.61
CA PRO A 106 -14.79 11.31 -5.97
C PRO A 106 -15.77 12.08 -6.85
N LEU A 107 -15.50 13.37 -7.08
CA LEU A 107 -16.16 14.12 -8.13
C LEU A 107 -15.67 13.59 -9.50
N PRO A 108 -16.48 13.69 -10.57
CA PRO A 108 -16.01 13.36 -11.90
C PRO A 108 -14.70 14.10 -12.19
N ALA A 109 -13.62 13.34 -12.39
CA ALA A 109 -12.32 13.93 -12.65
C ALA A 109 -12.36 14.66 -13.99
N ALA A 110 -12.15 15.99 -14.00
CA ALA A 110 -12.02 16.74 -15.24
C ALA A 110 -10.83 16.26 -16.10
N THR A 111 -9.81 15.70 -15.46
CA THR A 111 -8.68 15.04 -16.12
C THR A 111 -8.12 13.94 -15.22
N VAL A 112 -7.87 12.77 -15.79
CA VAL A 112 -7.21 11.64 -15.10
C VAL A 112 -5.77 11.54 -15.58
N ARG A 113 -4.83 11.41 -14.65
CA ARG A 113 -3.41 11.14 -14.94
C ARG A 113 -3.06 9.70 -14.62
N ARG A 114 -2.39 9.05 -15.58
CA ARG A 114 -1.80 7.73 -15.40
C ARG A 114 -0.38 7.86 -14.87
N ARG A 115 -0.05 7.12 -13.82
CA ARG A 115 1.30 6.92 -13.30
C ARG A 115 1.71 5.47 -13.50
N GLN A 116 2.82 5.25 -14.20
CA GLN A 116 3.39 3.92 -14.37
C GLN A 116 4.26 3.56 -13.15
N VAL A 117 4.11 2.32 -12.70
CA VAL A 117 4.81 1.75 -11.56
C VAL A 117 5.48 0.44 -12.00
N LEU A 118 6.69 0.17 -11.48
CA LEU A 118 7.52 -0.99 -11.87
C LEU A 118 7.70 -1.12 -13.39
N GLY A 119 8.15 -0.04 -14.03
CA GLY A 119 8.40 -0.03 -15.49
C GLY A 119 7.13 -0.15 -16.33
N GLY A 120 5.95 0.17 -15.77
CA GLY A 120 4.67 0.12 -16.47
C GLY A 120 3.89 -1.19 -16.28
N LEU A 121 4.45 -2.16 -15.54
CA LEU A 121 3.73 -3.37 -15.13
C LEU A 121 2.44 -3.03 -14.37
N LEU A 122 2.53 -2.02 -13.51
CA LEU A 122 1.41 -1.54 -12.71
C LEU A 122 1.09 -0.11 -13.12
N ASN A 123 -0.19 0.24 -13.00
CA ASN A 123 -0.70 1.55 -13.39
C ASN A 123 -1.61 2.08 -12.30
N GLU A 124 -1.38 3.33 -11.94
CA GLU A 124 -2.23 4.07 -11.02
C GLU A 124 -2.87 5.23 -11.75
N TYR A 125 -4.09 5.56 -11.35
CA TYR A 125 -4.88 6.60 -11.97
C TYR A 125 -5.32 7.58 -10.90
N HIS A 126 -4.94 8.85 -11.09
CA HIS A 126 -5.17 9.90 -10.12
C HIS A 126 -5.99 11.02 -10.76
N PRO A 127 -7.06 11.52 -10.10
CA PRO A 127 -7.74 12.71 -10.57
C PRO A 127 -6.79 13.90 -10.45
N THR A 128 -6.77 14.75 -11.48
CA THR A 128 -6.10 16.05 -11.39
C THR A 128 -7.14 17.10 -11.02
N PRO A 129 -6.86 18.00 -10.05
CA PRO A 129 -7.75 19.12 -9.80
C PRO A 129 -7.92 19.94 -11.10
N PRO A 130 -9.09 20.54 -11.34
CA PRO A 130 -9.30 21.37 -12.51
C PRO A 130 -8.23 22.46 -12.56
N ARG A 131 -7.69 22.72 -13.76
CA ARG A 131 -6.78 23.85 -13.95
C ARG A 131 -7.50 25.12 -13.47
N PRO A 132 -6.87 25.96 -12.61
CA PRO A 132 -7.47 27.24 -12.28
C PRO A 132 -7.67 28.04 -13.58
N PRO A 133 -8.78 28.79 -13.70
CA PRO A 133 -9.03 29.59 -14.88
C PRO A 133 -7.85 30.55 -15.09
N TYR A 134 -7.42 30.68 -16.35
CA TYR A 134 -6.41 31.67 -16.74
C TYR A 134 -6.90 33.05 -16.33
N ARG A 135 -6.19 33.71 -15.41
CA ARG A 135 -6.39 35.12 -15.07
C ARG A 135 -5.36 35.92 -15.87
N PRO A 136 -5.74 36.65 -16.94
CA PRO A 136 -4.83 37.56 -17.61
C PRO A 136 -4.27 38.55 -16.59
N GLN A 137 -2.96 38.80 -16.60
CA GLN A 137 -2.39 39.89 -15.83
C GLN A 137 -2.98 41.20 -16.38
N GLU A 138 -3.69 41.94 -15.53
CA GLU A 138 -4.11 43.30 -15.86
C GLU A 138 -2.85 44.11 -16.13
N THR A 139 -2.69 44.57 -17.38
CA THR A 139 -1.66 45.54 -17.73
C THR A 139 -1.95 46.81 -16.93
N PRO A 140 -0.96 47.38 -16.21
CA PRO A 140 -1.19 48.60 -15.45
C PRO A 140 -1.66 49.70 -16.40
N SER A 141 -2.85 50.24 -16.11
CA SER A 141 -3.41 51.38 -16.82
C SER A 141 -2.47 52.56 -16.65
N SER A 142 -1.84 52.99 -17.75
CA SER A 142 -1.08 54.22 -17.82
C SER A 142 -2.05 55.40 -17.72
N ALA A 143 -2.29 55.90 -16.50
CA ALA A 143 -2.97 57.17 -16.30
C ALA A 143 -2.00 58.31 -16.65
N ALA A 144 -2.39 59.12 -17.64
CA ALA A 144 -1.83 60.43 -17.96
C ALA A 144 -2.56 61.52 -17.15
#